data_AF-A0A554GQ78-F1
#
_entry.id   AF-A0A554GQ78-F1
#
_cell.length_a   1.000
_cell.length_b   1.000
_cell.length_c   1.000
_cell.angle_alpha   90.00
_cell.angle_beta   90.00
_cell.angle_gamma   90.00
#
_symmetry.space_group_name_H-M   'P 1'
#
loop_
_entity.id
_entity.type
_entity.pdbx_description
1 polymer ?
#
loop_
_entity_poly.entity_id
_entity_poly.type
_entity_poly.pdbx_seq_one_letter_code
_entity_poly.pdbx_strand_id
1 'polypeptide(L)'
;MSPRPHSRSPRGATLLLVVLLVTVLLGLVAGVMAYAGSERTRAVSYSRTGQRQGCAESGLQLARGYFGRNYAQWNTFLSMPSVYDPVASPTNPAPADPRTPGGRAAIKTTNPALFADLDGDGKDDVYLYIRDNEDEFKPLPPEWNRDNDQQVVVGALCISETLIPRRGNANTLDPTGLAVEGILQYNGGGQAYTAQTAGGTGSGNLNR
;
A
#
# COMPACT_ATOMS: atom_id res chain seq x y z
N MET A 1 43.10 32.44 -73.99
CA MET A 1 42.63 32.97 -72.69
C MET A 1 41.96 31.84 -71.93
N SER A 2 42.52 31.41 -70.80
CA SER A 2 41.98 30.33 -69.96
C SER A 2 41.42 30.93 -68.67
N PRO A 3 40.19 30.59 -68.23
CA PRO A 3 39.61 31.19 -67.03
C PRO A 3 40.25 30.57 -65.76
N ARG A 4 40.59 31.42 -64.80
CA ARG A 4 41.11 30.98 -63.48
C ARG A 4 39.97 30.37 -62.64
N PRO A 5 40.25 29.34 -61.83
CA PRO A 5 39.25 28.80 -60.92
C PRO A 5 38.98 29.79 -59.78
N HIS A 6 37.71 30.09 -59.53
CA HIS A 6 37.28 30.80 -58.33
C HIS A 6 37.52 29.92 -57.10
N SER A 7 38.46 30.30 -56.23
CA SER A 7 38.56 29.67 -54.91
C SER A 7 37.37 30.15 -54.06
N ARG A 8 36.56 29.20 -53.60
CA ARG A 8 35.50 29.47 -52.62
C ARG A 8 36.17 29.83 -51.29
N SER A 9 35.68 30.91 -50.65
CA SER A 9 36.29 31.43 -49.42
C SER A 9 36.21 30.40 -48.27
N PRO A 10 37.30 30.16 -47.52
CA PRO A 10 37.35 29.20 -46.41
C PRO A 10 36.48 29.61 -45.20
N ARG A 11 35.99 30.85 -45.17
CA ARG A 11 35.18 31.40 -44.07
C ARG A 11 33.78 30.81 -43.97
N GLY A 12 33.22 30.32 -45.08
CA GLY A 12 31.89 29.67 -45.09
C GLY A 12 31.95 28.24 -44.56
N ALA A 13 33.04 27.52 -44.84
CA ALA A 13 33.25 26.15 -44.39
C ALA A 13 33.50 26.07 -42.87
N THR A 14 34.26 27.03 -42.32
CA THR A 14 34.47 27.11 -40.86
C THR A 14 33.18 27.47 -40.11
N LEU A 15 32.34 28.35 -40.66
CA LEU A 15 31.04 28.70 -40.07
C LEU A 15 30.10 27.49 -40.02
N LEU A 16 30.03 26.71 -41.11
CA LEU A 16 29.23 25.47 -41.13
C LEU A 16 29.72 24.45 -40.11
N LEU A 17 31.04 24.31 -39.95
CA LEU A 17 31.63 23.38 -38.98
C LEU A 17 31.30 23.80 -37.55
N VAL A 18 31.40 25.09 -37.23
CA VAL A 18 31.03 25.62 -35.90
C VAL A 18 29.54 25.43 -35.63
N VAL A 19 28.67 25.74 -36.58
CA VAL A 19 27.21 25.56 -36.41
C VAL A 19 26.89 24.09 -36.18
N LEU A 20 27.48 23.17 -36.94
CA LEU A 20 27.27 21.73 -36.77
C LEU A 20 27.73 21.27 -35.38
N LEU A 21 28.91 21.70 -34.94
CA LEU A 21 29.46 21.32 -33.65
C LEU A 21 28.62 21.87 -32.49
N VAL A 22 28.11 23.10 -32.60
CA VAL A 22 27.18 23.70 -31.62
C VAL A 22 25.84 22.94 -31.60
N THR A 23 25.28 22.56 -32.75
CA THR A 23 24.02 21.79 -32.79
C THR A 23 24.15 20.42 -32.15
N VAL A 24 25.28 19.72 -32.35
CA VAL A 24 25.56 18.44 -31.70
C VAL A 24 25.69 18.61 -30.19
N LEU A 25 26.41 19.64 -29.74
CA LEU A 25 26.54 19.95 -28.31
C LEU A 25 25.18 20.26 -27.67
N LEU A 26 24.35 21.07 -28.31
CA LEU A 26 23.01 21.39 -27.82
C LEU A 26 22.11 20.14 -27.78
N GLY A 27 22.19 19.27 -28.79
CA GLY A 27 21.48 17.99 -28.81
C GLY A 27 21.89 17.07 -27.67
N LEU A 28 23.20 16.97 -27.37
CA LEU A 28 23.71 16.20 -26.24
C LEU A 28 23.23 16.77 -24.91
N VAL A 29 23.32 18.09 -24.71
CA VAL A 29 22.84 18.74 -23.47
C VAL A 29 21.33 18.51 -23.29
N ALA A 30 20.53 18.66 -24.34
CA ALA A 30 19.10 18.39 -24.30
C ALA A 30 18.80 16.92 -23.97
N GLY A 31 19.54 15.98 -24.57
CA GLY A 31 19.43 14.55 -24.27
C GLY A 31 19.77 14.20 -22.82
N VAL A 32 20.85 14.76 -22.29
CA VAL A 32 21.26 14.56 -20.89
C VAL A 32 20.24 15.17 -19.93
N MET A 33 19.72 16.36 -20.22
CA MET A 33 18.68 17.00 -19.40
C MET A 33 17.37 16.19 -19.40
N ALA A 34 16.95 15.68 -20.56
CA ALA A 34 15.78 14.82 -20.67
C ALA A 34 15.96 13.51 -19.89
N TYR A 35 17.14 12.88 -20.01
CA TYR A 35 17.48 11.66 -19.27
C TYR A 35 17.51 11.90 -17.76
N ALA A 36 18.20 12.94 -17.29
CA ALA A 36 18.24 13.32 -15.88
C ALA A 36 16.84 13.64 -15.31
N GLY A 37 15.97 14.26 -16.14
CA GLY A 37 14.56 14.47 -15.80
C GLY A 37 13.82 13.15 -15.58
N SER A 38 13.99 12.19 -16.49
CA SER A 38 13.34 10.87 -16.39
C SER A 38 13.81 10.08 -15.16
N GLU A 39 15.12 10.05 -14.87
CA GLU A 39 15.67 9.36 -13.71
C GLU A 39 15.16 9.96 -12.38
N ARG A 40 15.04 11.29 -12.30
CA ARG A 40 14.44 11.94 -11.11
C ARG A 40 12.99 11.53 -10.91
N THR A 41 12.18 11.51 -11.96
CA THR A 41 10.76 11.09 -11.84
C THR A 41 10.65 9.63 -11.42
N ARG A 42 11.53 8.77 -11.96
CA ARG A 42 11.59 7.35 -11.62
C ARG A 42 12.03 7.13 -10.17
N ALA A 43 13.08 7.82 -9.71
CA ALA A 43 13.52 7.76 -8.32
C ALA A 43 12.42 8.21 -7.33
N VAL A 44 11.71 9.29 -7.65
CA VAL A 44 10.55 9.75 -6.86
C VAL A 44 9.46 8.70 -6.83
N SER A 45 9.16 8.04 -7.95
CA SER A 45 8.15 6.99 -8.00
C SER A 45 8.51 5.80 -7.10
N TYR A 46 9.77 5.34 -7.12
CA TYR A 46 10.23 4.24 -6.27
C TYR A 46 10.21 4.59 -4.79
N SER A 47 10.71 5.77 -4.43
CA SER A 47 10.70 6.26 -3.04
C SER A 47 9.29 6.30 -2.48
N ARG A 48 8.32 6.80 -3.25
CA ARG A 48 6.93 6.88 -2.79
C ARG A 48 6.26 5.50 -2.70
N THR A 49 6.58 4.55 -3.56
CA THR A 49 6.12 3.16 -3.43
C THR A 49 6.63 2.54 -2.11
N GLY A 50 7.90 2.76 -1.77
CA GLY A 50 8.45 2.31 -0.49
C GLY A 50 7.73 2.92 0.72
N GLN A 51 7.38 4.20 0.66
CA GLN A 51 6.60 4.87 1.71
C GLN A 51 5.19 4.27 1.88
N ARG A 52 4.49 3.94 0.78
CA ARG A 52 3.19 3.22 0.87
C ARG A 52 3.32 1.90 1.59
N GLN A 53 4.35 1.12 1.24
CA GLN A 53 4.59 -0.18 1.85
C GLN A 53 4.91 -0.02 3.33
N GLY A 54 5.77 0.92 3.69
CA GLY A 54 6.06 1.24 5.09
C GLY A 54 4.81 1.66 5.88
N CYS A 55 3.93 2.47 5.29
CA CYS A 55 2.65 2.86 5.89
C CYS A 55 1.76 1.64 6.19
N ALA A 56 1.54 0.77 5.19
CA ALA A 56 0.70 -0.41 5.36
C ALA A 56 1.33 -1.45 6.31
N GLU A 57 2.64 -1.67 6.26
CA GLU A 57 3.35 -2.59 7.17
C GLU A 57 3.34 -2.09 8.62
N SER A 58 3.54 -0.78 8.83
CA SER A 58 3.43 -0.17 10.17
C SER A 58 2.00 -0.30 10.71
N GLY A 59 1.01 -0.04 9.86
CA GLY A 59 -0.39 -0.30 10.17
C GLY A 59 -0.66 -1.77 10.53
N LEU A 60 -0.04 -2.74 9.83
CA LEU A 60 -0.22 -4.16 10.14
C LEU A 60 0.31 -4.51 11.54
N GLN A 61 1.43 -3.92 11.97
CA GLN A 61 1.90 -4.12 13.34
C GLN A 61 0.91 -3.56 14.37
N LEU A 62 0.29 -2.42 14.06
CA LEU A 62 -0.75 -1.84 14.90
C LEU A 62 -2.01 -2.72 14.93
N ALA A 63 -2.45 -3.23 13.77
CA ALA A 63 -3.59 -4.13 13.64
C ALA A 63 -3.38 -5.41 14.47
N ARG A 64 -2.22 -6.04 14.37
CA ARG A 64 -1.85 -7.21 15.20
C ARG A 64 -1.93 -6.89 16.70
N GLY A 65 -1.42 -5.74 17.11
CA GLY A 65 -1.50 -5.29 18.51
C GLY A 65 -2.93 -5.01 18.97
N TYR A 66 -3.74 -4.34 18.14
CA TYR A 66 -5.13 -4.00 18.45
C TYR A 66 -6.02 -5.24 18.51
N PHE A 67 -6.08 -6.03 17.44
CA PHE A 67 -6.93 -7.22 17.39
C PHE A 67 -6.42 -8.33 18.30
N GLY A 68 -5.10 -8.47 18.49
CA GLY A 68 -4.52 -9.46 19.39
C GLY A 68 -4.89 -9.22 20.85
N ARG A 69 -4.93 -7.96 21.30
CA ARG A 69 -5.39 -7.62 22.66
C ARG A 69 -6.90 -7.79 22.85
N ASN A 70 -7.67 -7.72 21.77
CA ASN A 70 -9.13 -7.80 21.77
C ASN A 70 -9.63 -9.16 21.25
N TYR A 71 -8.90 -10.26 21.49
CA TYR A 71 -9.26 -11.60 21.02
C TYR A 71 -10.66 -12.04 21.44
N ALA A 72 -11.09 -11.63 22.64
CA ALA A 72 -12.42 -11.96 23.15
C ALA A 72 -13.55 -11.35 22.29
N GLN A 73 -13.25 -10.31 21.50
CA GLN A 73 -14.18 -9.58 20.66
C GLN A 73 -14.12 -10.00 19.18
N TRP A 74 -13.29 -10.97 18.78
CA TRP A 74 -13.16 -11.34 17.36
C TRP A 74 -14.49 -11.67 16.71
N ASN A 75 -15.34 -12.47 17.34
CA ASN A 75 -16.68 -12.78 16.80
C ASN A 75 -17.58 -11.54 16.67
N THR A 76 -17.38 -10.52 17.52
CA THR A 76 -18.06 -9.22 17.37
C THR A 76 -17.55 -8.45 16.16
N PHE A 77 -16.25 -8.51 15.87
CA PHE A 77 -15.68 -7.86 14.69
C PHE A 77 -16.08 -8.58 13.39
N LEU A 78 -15.97 -9.91 13.36
CA LEU A 78 -16.26 -10.75 12.19
C LEU A 78 -17.74 -10.72 11.80
N SER A 79 -18.65 -10.56 12.77
CA SER A 79 -20.09 -10.40 12.49
C SER A 79 -20.48 -9.05 11.89
N MET A 80 -19.55 -8.09 11.80
CA MET A 80 -19.77 -6.75 11.23
C MET A 80 -18.80 -6.44 10.07
N PRO A 81 -18.80 -7.23 8.98
CA PRO A 81 -17.80 -7.10 7.91
C PRO A 81 -17.88 -5.75 7.17
N SER A 82 -19.06 -5.11 7.11
CA SER A 82 -19.20 -3.77 6.53
C SER A 82 -18.45 -2.66 7.29
N VAL A 83 -17.97 -2.97 8.49
CA VAL A 83 -17.21 -2.06 9.36
C VAL A 83 -15.76 -2.48 9.49
N TYR A 84 -15.48 -3.79 9.51
CA TYR A 84 -14.17 -4.33 9.85
C TYR A 84 -13.45 -4.99 8.69
N ASP A 85 -14.09 -5.20 7.53
CA ASP A 85 -13.50 -5.87 6.37
C ASP A 85 -13.67 -5.02 5.09
N PRO A 86 -12.57 -4.49 4.52
CA PRO A 86 -12.59 -3.70 3.30
C PRO A 86 -12.61 -4.54 2.02
N VAL A 87 -12.62 -5.88 2.13
CA VAL A 87 -12.57 -6.81 0.99
C VAL A 87 -13.98 -7.22 0.60
N ALA A 88 -14.35 -6.99 -0.65
CA ALA A 88 -15.62 -7.48 -1.18
C ALA A 88 -15.57 -9.02 -1.32
N SER A 89 -16.60 -9.69 -0.81
CA SER A 89 -16.76 -11.15 -0.94
C SER A 89 -18.26 -11.50 -1.07
N PRO A 90 -18.64 -12.75 -1.39
CA PRO A 90 -20.04 -13.17 -1.37
C PRO A 90 -20.73 -12.98 -0.01
N THR A 91 -19.96 -13.03 1.08
CA THR A 91 -20.41 -12.85 2.47
C THR A 91 -20.28 -11.41 2.95
N ASN A 92 -19.52 -10.57 2.25
CA ASN A 92 -19.36 -9.14 2.48
C ASN A 92 -19.69 -8.32 1.21
N PRO A 93 -20.98 -8.19 0.83
CA PRO A 93 -21.39 -7.50 -0.39
C PRO A 93 -21.27 -5.97 -0.30
N ALA A 94 -21.11 -5.42 0.90
CA ALA A 94 -20.96 -4.00 1.17
C ALA A 94 -19.77 -3.77 2.12
N PRO A 95 -18.53 -3.92 1.60
CA PRO A 95 -17.33 -3.86 2.42
C PRO A 95 -17.10 -2.46 3.00
N ALA A 96 -16.29 -2.40 4.05
CA ALA A 96 -15.84 -1.15 4.62
C ALA A 96 -15.13 -0.30 3.55
N ASP A 97 -15.50 0.99 3.45
CA ASP A 97 -14.90 1.95 2.52
C ASP A 97 -14.09 3.04 3.25
N PRO A 98 -12.93 2.72 3.84
CA PRO A 98 -12.07 3.70 4.52
C PRO A 98 -11.33 4.63 3.53
N ARG A 99 -11.39 4.35 2.22
CA ARG A 99 -10.65 5.09 1.19
C ARG A 99 -11.33 6.40 0.83
N THR A 100 -12.66 6.45 0.85
CA THR A 100 -13.39 7.69 0.61
C THR A 100 -13.53 8.51 1.89
N PRO A 101 -13.56 9.85 1.82
CA PRO A 101 -13.80 10.69 2.99
C PRO A 101 -15.12 10.36 3.69
N GLY A 102 -16.17 10.04 2.92
CA GLY A 102 -17.48 9.69 3.44
C GLY A 102 -17.50 8.36 4.19
N GLY A 103 -16.94 7.29 3.60
CA GLY A 103 -16.86 5.99 4.25
C GLY A 103 -15.91 6.00 5.46
N ARG A 104 -14.78 6.72 5.37
CA ARG A 104 -13.87 6.96 6.51
C ARG A 104 -14.59 7.63 7.67
N ALA A 105 -15.33 8.72 7.40
CA ALA A 105 -16.08 9.43 8.45
C ALA A 105 -17.16 8.55 9.08
N ALA A 106 -17.87 7.74 8.27
CA ALA A 106 -18.89 6.82 8.76
C ALA A 106 -18.31 5.76 9.71
N ILE A 107 -17.19 5.14 9.35
CA ILE A 107 -16.52 4.15 10.20
C ILE A 107 -15.95 4.83 11.46
N LYS A 108 -15.25 5.95 11.31
CA LYS A 108 -14.56 6.65 12.42
C LYS A 108 -15.52 7.21 13.47
N THR A 109 -16.75 7.54 13.08
CA THR A 109 -17.79 7.99 14.02
C THR A 109 -18.10 6.92 15.07
N THR A 110 -18.08 5.64 14.68
CA THR A 110 -18.42 4.52 15.56
C THR A 110 -17.19 3.78 16.07
N ASN A 111 -16.13 3.69 15.26
CA ASN A 111 -14.94 2.87 15.51
C ASN A 111 -13.65 3.67 15.23
N PRO A 112 -13.36 4.74 15.99
CA PRO A 112 -12.18 5.56 15.76
C PRO A 112 -10.86 4.80 15.97
N ALA A 113 -10.88 3.75 16.79
CA ALA A 113 -9.70 2.93 17.07
C ALA A 113 -9.19 2.11 15.88
N LEU A 114 -9.98 2.01 14.80
CA LEU A 114 -9.55 1.39 13.54
C LEU A 114 -8.68 2.32 12.69
N PHE A 115 -8.47 3.56 13.12
CA PHE A 115 -7.66 4.54 12.41
C PHE A 115 -6.48 4.98 13.26
N ALA A 116 -5.36 5.26 12.59
CA ALA A 116 -4.20 5.84 13.25
C ALA A 116 -3.50 6.86 12.36
N ASP A 117 -3.01 7.89 13.02
CA ASP A 117 -2.08 8.89 12.51
C ASP A 117 -0.66 8.37 12.77
N LEU A 118 0.09 8.10 11.70
CA LEU A 118 1.44 7.54 11.77
C LEU A 118 2.52 8.62 11.66
N ASP A 119 2.24 9.74 10.98
CA ASP A 119 3.20 10.82 10.74
C ASP A 119 3.02 12.04 11.67
N GLY A 120 1.95 12.07 12.45
CA GLY A 120 1.66 13.08 13.48
C GLY A 120 1.03 14.35 12.92
N ASP A 121 0.49 14.33 11.71
CA ASP A 121 -0.12 15.50 11.06
C ASP A 121 -1.58 15.77 11.49
N GLY A 122 -2.14 14.91 12.35
CA GLY A 122 -3.51 14.97 12.85
C GLY A 122 -4.53 14.32 11.91
N LYS A 123 -4.10 13.62 10.85
CA LYS A 123 -4.96 12.89 9.91
C LYS A 123 -4.73 11.39 10.02
N ASP A 124 -5.75 10.63 9.62
CA ASP A 124 -5.64 9.17 9.60
C ASP A 124 -4.84 8.71 8.38
N ASP A 125 -3.78 7.96 8.65
CA ASP A 125 -2.88 7.39 7.64
C ASP A 125 -3.21 5.95 7.29
N VAL A 126 -3.70 5.20 8.27
CA VAL A 126 -4.02 3.77 8.13
C VAL A 126 -5.40 3.45 8.64
N TYR A 127 -5.99 2.44 8.02
CA TYR A 127 -7.18 1.75 8.48
C TYR A 127 -6.84 0.30 8.81
N LEU A 128 -7.17 -0.12 10.03
CA LEU A 128 -6.93 -1.46 10.56
C LEU A 128 -8.17 -2.31 10.33
N TYR A 129 -7.97 -3.56 9.91
CA TYR A 129 -9.08 -4.45 9.57
C TYR A 129 -8.81 -5.90 9.98
N ILE A 130 -9.88 -6.65 10.13
CA ILE A 130 -9.89 -8.07 10.48
C ILE A 130 -10.95 -8.76 9.63
N ARG A 131 -10.61 -9.94 9.13
CA ARG A 131 -11.53 -10.79 8.37
C ARG A 131 -11.26 -12.25 8.72
N ASP A 132 -12.27 -13.06 8.46
CA ASP A 132 -12.20 -14.48 8.66
C ASP A 132 -11.26 -15.14 7.63
N ASN A 133 -10.64 -16.26 8.02
CA ASN A 133 -9.81 -17.12 7.16
C ASN A 133 -10.63 -18.23 6.49
N GLU A 134 -11.92 -18.37 6.83
CA GLU A 134 -12.89 -19.34 6.30
C GLU A 134 -12.53 -20.82 6.56
N ASP A 135 -11.47 -21.10 7.33
CA ASP A 135 -11.08 -22.45 7.75
C ASP A 135 -11.48 -22.74 9.18
N GLU A 136 -12.44 -23.66 9.32
CA GLU A 136 -12.97 -24.04 10.62
C GLU A 136 -12.34 -25.33 11.13
N PHE A 137 -12.26 -25.45 12.45
CA PHE A 137 -11.83 -26.68 13.08
C PHE A 137 -12.82 -27.80 12.76
N LYS A 138 -12.36 -28.80 12.00
CA LYS A 138 -13.19 -29.95 11.61
C LYS A 138 -13.77 -30.63 12.86
N PRO A 139 -15.06 -31.04 12.84
CA PRO A 139 -15.92 -31.22 11.67
C PRO A 139 -16.86 -30.03 11.35
N LEU A 140 -16.60 -28.84 11.90
CA LEU A 140 -17.50 -27.70 11.71
C LEU A 140 -17.48 -27.21 10.24
N PRO A 141 -18.64 -26.81 9.68
CA PRO A 141 -18.70 -26.19 8.36
C PRO A 141 -18.18 -24.74 8.41
N PRO A 142 -17.62 -24.19 7.31
CA PRO A 142 -17.21 -22.79 7.20
C PRO A 142 -18.26 -21.78 7.72
N GLU A 143 -17.88 -20.89 8.63
CA GLU A 143 -18.71 -19.87 9.26
C GLU A 143 -18.05 -18.48 9.19
N TRP A 144 -18.28 -17.76 8.08
CA TRP A 144 -17.65 -16.46 7.78
C TRP A 144 -17.77 -15.36 8.87
N ASN A 145 -18.73 -15.46 9.78
CA ASN A 145 -19.03 -14.44 10.78
C ASN A 145 -18.48 -14.76 12.18
N ARG A 146 -17.74 -15.88 12.32
CA ARG A 146 -17.26 -16.36 13.60
C ARG A 146 -16.02 -17.23 13.41
N ASP A 147 -14.99 -16.97 14.20
CA ASP A 147 -13.80 -17.82 14.24
C ASP A 147 -13.96 -18.90 15.33
N ASN A 148 -13.74 -20.17 14.96
CA ASN A 148 -13.64 -21.27 15.91
C ASN A 148 -12.27 -21.98 15.93
N ASP A 149 -11.37 -21.66 15.02
CA ASP A 149 -10.04 -22.26 14.88
C ASP A 149 -8.92 -21.39 15.49
N GLN A 150 -9.29 -20.22 16.04
CA GLN A 150 -8.41 -19.26 16.70
C GLN A 150 -7.42 -18.59 15.76
N GLN A 151 -7.72 -18.55 14.47
CA GLN A 151 -6.95 -17.88 13.44
C GLN A 151 -7.82 -16.89 12.68
N VAL A 152 -7.28 -15.70 12.46
CA VAL A 152 -7.95 -14.65 11.69
C VAL A 152 -6.94 -13.97 10.78
N VAL A 153 -7.42 -13.37 9.70
CA VAL A 153 -6.60 -12.49 8.87
C VAL A 153 -6.76 -11.07 9.39
N VAL A 154 -5.65 -10.45 9.77
CA VAL A 154 -5.61 -9.02 10.10
C VAL A 154 -4.81 -8.28 9.04
N GLY A 155 -5.21 -7.05 8.78
CA GLY A 155 -4.53 -6.23 7.81
C GLY A 155 -4.57 -4.76 8.15
N ALA A 156 -3.79 -4.01 7.38
CA ALA A 156 -3.91 -2.57 7.36
C ALA A 156 -3.86 -2.05 5.93
N LEU A 157 -4.71 -1.07 5.67
CA LEU A 157 -4.78 -0.34 4.43
C LEU A 157 -4.16 1.05 4.64
N CYS A 158 -3.20 1.42 3.80
CA CYS A 158 -2.72 2.79 3.76
C CYS A 158 -3.73 3.71 3.07
N ILE A 159 -4.24 4.69 3.80
CA ILE A 159 -5.26 5.67 3.38
C ILE A 159 -4.75 7.13 3.45
N SER A 160 -3.50 7.31 3.87
CA SER A 160 -2.81 8.58 4.04
C SER A 160 -2.74 9.41 2.75
N GLU A 161 -3.16 10.68 2.78
CA GLU A 161 -3.00 11.56 1.62
C GLU A 161 -1.55 12.03 1.40
N THR A 162 -0.74 11.99 2.46
CA THR A 162 0.68 12.41 2.47
C THR A 162 1.60 11.24 2.08
N LEU A 163 1.24 10.00 2.45
CA LEU A 163 2.00 8.79 2.16
C LEU A 163 1.52 8.04 0.90
N ILE A 164 0.35 8.40 0.32
CA ILE A 164 -0.09 7.91 -1.00
C ILE A 164 0.56 8.74 -2.13
N PRO A 165 1.39 8.15 -3.03
CA PRO A 165 1.84 8.79 -4.25
C PRO A 165 0.71 9.38 -5.08
N ARG A 166 0.84 10.65 -5.41
CA ARG A 166 0.13 11.23 -6.56
C ARG A 166 0.74 10.66 -7.84
N ARG A 167 -0.08 10.23 -8.81
CA ARG A 167 0.42 9.84 -10.14
C ARG A 167 1.19 11.01 -10.75
N GLY A 168 2.43 10.77 -11.15
CA GLY A 168 3.34 11.81 -11.65
C GLY A 168 2.86 12.52 -12.93
N ASN A 169 1.85 11.98 -13.62
CA ASN A 169 1.28 12.57 -14.83
C ASN A 169 0.04 13.44 -14.58
N ALA A 170 -0.68 13.28 -13.46
CA ALA A 170 -1.98 13.93 -13.25
C ALA A 170 -2.16 14.56 -11.85
N ASN A 171 -1.16 14.43 -10.97
CA ASN A 171 -1.22 14.90 -9.58
C ASN A 171 -2.45 14.37 -8.80
N THR A 172 -3.08 13.32 -9.30
CA THR A 172 -4.24 12.64 -8.72
C THR A 172 -3.78 11.50 -7.81
N LEU A 173 -4.49 11.31 -6.70
CA LEU A 173 -4.29 10.19 -5.80
C LEU A 173 -4.55 8.88 -6.55
N ASP A 174 -3.70 7.88 -6.33
CA ASP A 174 -3.90 6.55 -6.90
C ASP A 174 -4.99 5.82 -6.09
N PRO A 175 -6.11 5.41 -6.72
CA PRO A 175 -7.25 4.85 -5.99
C PRO A 175 -6.99 3.45 -5.43
N THR A 176 -5.96 2.75 -5.90
CA THR A 176 -5.56 1.42 -5.40
C THR A 176 -4.73 1.60 -4.14
N GLY A 177 -5.39 1.81 -3.00
CA GLY A 177 -4.72 1.82 -1.69
C GLY A 177 -4.00 0.50 -1.44
N LEU A 178 -2.75 0.57 -1.00
CA LEU A 178 -1.94 -0.60 -0.68
C LEU A 178 -2.40 -1.18 0.66
N ALA A 179 -2.83 -2.44 0.66
CA ALA A 179 -3.13 -3.20 1.86
C ALA A 179 -2.07 -4.28 2.08
N VAL A 180 -1.73 -4.53 3.34
CA VAL A 180 -0.88 -5.64 3.75
C VAL A 180 -1.61 -6.45 4.81
N GLU A 181 -1.64 -7.77 4.62
CA GLU A 181 -2.32 -8.72 5.50
C GLU A 181 -1.32 -9.66 6.16
N GLY A 182 -1.72 -10.23 7.28
CA GLY A 182 -1.04 -11.35 7.91
C GLY A 182 -1.99 -12.16 8.77
N ILE A 183 -1.63 -13.41 9.00
CA ILE A 183 -2.35 -14.28 9.93
C ILE A 183 -2.06 -13.81 11.36
N LEU A 184 -3.11 -13.78 12.16
CA LEU A 184 -3.05 -13.59 13.61
C LEU A 184 -3.70 -14.81 14.28
N GLN A 185 -2.89 -15.53 15.06
CA GLN A 185 -3.34 -16.71 15.80
C GLN A 185 -3.35 -16.43 17.29
N TYR A 186 -4.41 -16.85 17.98
CA TYR A 186 -4.47 -16.80 19.44
C TYR A 186 -3.74 -18.00 20.06
N ASN A 187 -2.75 -17.73 20.91
CA ASN A 187 -1.92 -18.75 21.58
C ASN A 187 -2.16 -18.82 23.11
N GLY A 188 -3.26 -18.26 23.62
CA GLY A 188 -3.46 -18.03 25.07
C GLY A 188 -4.00 -19.21 25.88
N GLY A 189 -4.06 -20.42 25.33
CA GLY A 189 -4.67 -21.59 25.98
C GLY A 189 -3.70 -22.64 26.57
N GLY A 190 -2.39 -22.39 26.55
CA GLY A 190 -1.39 -23.35 27.03
C GLY A 190 -0.02 -23.05 26.42
N GLN A 191 1.02 -23.73 26.88
CA GLN A 191 2.41 -23.58 26.44
C GLN A 191 2.57 -23.92 24.94
N ALA A 192 2.11 -23.05 24.04
CA ALA A 192 2.31 -23.19 22.60
C ALA A 192 3.65 -22.54 22.25
N TYR A 193 4.69 -23.36 22.23
CA TYR A 193 6.02 -22.99 21.77
C TYR A 193 5.96 -22.74 20.26
N THR A 194 6.04 -21.47 19.84
CA THR A 194 5.96 -21.02 18.44
C THR A 194 7.10 -21.48 17.52
N ALA A 195 7.93 -22.44 17.94
CA ALA A 195 9.14 -22.86 17.23
C ALA A 195 9.34 -24.39 17.11
N GLN A 196 8.43 -25.24 17.60
CA GLN A 196 8.57 -26.70 17.45
C GLN A 196 7.25 -27.36 17.09
N THR A 197 7.35 -28.33 16.19
CA THR A 197 6.33 -29.10 15.45
C THR A 197 5.37 -29.94 16.31
N ALA A 198 4.96 -29.46 17.50
CA ALA A 198 4.11 -30.21 18.42
C ALA A 198 3.00 -29.33 19.05
N GLY A 199 1.82 -29.42 18.44
CA GLY A 199 0.48 -29.40 19.04
C GLY A 199 0.17 -28.42 20.17
N GLY A 200 -0.45 -27.28 19.82
CA GLY A 200 -1.36 -26.58 20.72
C GLY A 200 -2.72 -27.29 20.74
N THR A 201 -3.36 -27.40 21.91
CA THR A 201 -4.60 -28.18 22.10
C THR A 201 -5.88 -27.51 21.59
N GLY A 202 -5.78 -26.46 20.77
CA GLY A 202 -6.86 -25.94 19.91
C GLY A 202 -8.26 -25.95 20.52
N SER A 203 -8.41 -25.61 21.81
CA SER A 203 -9.74 -25.41 22.39
C SER A 203 -10.17 -24.03 21.93
N GLY A 204 -10.86 -24.01 20.80
CA GLY A 204 -11.39 -22.81 20.16
C GLY A 204 -12.03 -21.85 21.17
N ASN A 205 -12.05 -20.57 20.81
CA ASN A 205 -12.63 -19.54 21.66
C ASN A 205 -14.17 -19.70 21.74
N LEU A 206 -14.63 -20.58 22.63
CA LEU A 206 -16.04 -20.78 22.96
C LEU A 206 -16.54 -19.67 23.91
N ASN A 207 -16.31 -18.40 23.56
CA ASN A 207 -16.97 -17.27 24.23
C ASN A 207 -18.49 -17.50 24.14
N ARG A 208 -19.07 -17.97 25.25
CA ARG A 208 -20.51 -18.02 25.52
C ARG A 208 -20.96 -16.72 26.15
#